data_AF-F3FMM6-F1
#
_entry.id   AF-F3FMM6-F1
#
_cell.length_a   1.000
_cell.length_b   1.000
_cell.length_c   1.000
_cell.angle_alpha   90.00
_cell.angle_beta   90.00
_cell.angle_gamma   90.00
#
_symmetry.space_group_name_H-M   'P 1'
#
loop_
_entity.id
_entity.type
_entity.pdbx_description
1 polymer ?
#
loop_
_entity_poly.entity_id
_entity_poly.type
_entity_poly.pdbx_seq_one_letter_code
_entity_poly.pdbx_strand_id
1 'polypeptide(L)'
;MMERYHVDLEQAARVEAKALHALEQVAQSWDLQHESYAELLSWAAKVHEIGLDIAHYHYHKHGAYLIEHSDLAGFSREDQQMLALLVRGHRRNIPKDKFAEFGDEGIKLIRLCVLLRFAILFHHIRGTQEMPRVTLRADGPNLDAEFPKGWLENNQLTQADFALEAEWLTRVGIVFSVR
;
A
#
# COMPACT_ATOMS: atom_id res chain seq x y z
N MET A 1 -16.12 -7.28 8.05
CA MET A 1 -16.02 -6.42 6.86
C MET A 1 -15.61 -7.22 5.63
N MET A 2 -14.50 -7.96 5.67
CA MET A 2 -14.03 -8.78 4.54
C MET A 2 -15.08 -9.78 4.03
N GLU A 3 -15.75 -10.51 4.93
CA GLU A 3 -16.85 -11.43 4.58
C GLU A 3 -18.05 -10.71 3.95
N ARG A 4 -18.42 -9.54 4.48
CA ARG A 4 -19.57 -8.74 4.00
C ARG A 4 -19.37 -8.25 2.56
N TYR A 5 -18.13 -7.96 2.18
CA TYR A 5 -17.76 -7.39 0.89
C TYR A 5 -16.95 -8.35 0.02
N HIS A 6 -17.15 -9.66 0.21
CA HIS A 6 -16.62 -10.75 -0.62
C HIS A 6 -15.14 -10.60 -1.04
N VAL A 7 -14.29 -10.15 -0.10
CA VAL A 7 -12.87 -9.95 -0.35
C VAL A 7 -12.22 -11.26 -0.76
N ASP A 8 -11.37 -11.23 -1.80
CA ASP A 8 -10.47 -12.33 -2.14
C ASP A 8 -9.45 -12.50 -1.01
N LEU A 9 -9.69 -13.47 -0.13
CA LEU A 9 -8.89 -13.70 1.07
C LEU A 9 -7.45 -14.12 0.73
N GLU A 10 -7.23 -14.81 -0.39
CA GLU A 10 -5.89 -15.22 -0.79
C GLU A 10 -5.09 -14.03 -1.30
N GLN A 11 -5.71 -13.17 -2.10
CA GLN A 11 -5.07 -11.94 -2.56
C GLN A 11 -4.77 -11.01 -1.39
N ALA A 12 -5.73 -10.83 -0.48
CA ALA A 12 -5.56 -10.03 0.73
C ALA A 12 -4.37 -10.52 1.57
N ALA A 13 -4.25 -11.84 1.77
CA ALA A 13 -3.13 -12.44 2.51
C ALA A 13 -1.78 -12.26 1.81
N ARG A 14 -1.71 -12.39 0.47
CA ARG A 14 -0.49 -12.14 -0.30
C ARG A 14 -0.02 -10.69 -0.17
N VAL A 15 -0.93 -9.73 -0.32
CA VAL A 15 -0.65 -8.30 -0.20
C VAL A 15 -0.22 -7.96 1.23
N GLU A 16 -0.92 -8.49 2.25
CA GLU A 16 -0.57 -8.29 3.65
C GLU A 16 0.85 -8.78 3.96
N ALA A 17 1.17 -10.03 3.61
CA ALA A 17 2.48 -10.60 3.87
C ALA A 17 3.60 -9.78 3.21
N LYS A 18 3.38 -9.32 1.96
CA LYS A 18 4.36 -8.49 1.25
C LYS A 18 4.49 -7.10 1.86
N ALA A 19 3.40 -6.47 2.26
CA ALA A 19 3.40 -5.15 2.86
C ALA A 19 4.11 -5.14 4.22
N LEU A 20 3.85 -6.14 5.06
CA LEU A 20 4.52 -6.28 6.36
C LEU A 20 6.01 -6.59 6.18
N HIS A 21 6.38 -7.47 5.25
CA HIS A 21 7.79 -7.73 4.96
C HIS A 21 8.52 -6.52 4.36
N ALA A 22 7.81 -5.67 3.61
CA ALA A 22 8.35 -4.41 3.13
C ALA A 22 8.56 -3.41 4.28
N LEU A 23 7.61 -3.33 5.21
CA LEU A 23 7.72 -2.51 6.42
C LEU A 23 8.93 -2.91 7.26
N GLU A 24 9.13 -4.20 7.53
CA GLU A 24 10.29 -4.71 8.28
C GLU A 24 11.62 -4.20 7.74
N GLN A 25 11.76 -4.11 6.41
CA GLN A 25 13.01 -3.70 5.77
C GLN A 25 13.30 -2.19 5.87
N VAL A 26 12.27 -1.36 6.03
CA VAL A 26 12.40 0.10 6.00
C VAL A 26 12.02 0.78 7.31
N ALA A 27 11.45 0.06 8.27
CA ALA A 27 10.86 0.62 9.48
C ALA A 27 11.82 1.53 10.25
N GLN A 28 13.09 1.15 10.37
CA GLN A 28 14.10 1.98 11.03
C GLN A 28 14.39 3.27 10.25
N SER A 29 14.68 3.18 8.95
CA SER A 29 15.01 4.34 8.12
C SER A 29 13.87 5.35 7.98
N TRP A 30 12.64 4.88 8.12
CA TRP A 30 11.42 5.66 7.92
C TRP A 30 10.65 5.98 9.20
N ASP A 31 11.22 5.68 10.38
CA ASP A 31 10.58 5.92 11.67
C ASP A 31 9.18 5.28 11.79
N LEU A 32 9.07 4.03 11.34
CA LEU A 32 7.84 3.23 11.36
C LEU A 32 7.97 2.02 12.31
N GLN A 33 8.73 2.17 13.40
CA GLN A 33 9.01 1.07 14.33
C GLN A 33 7.88 0.80 15.33
N HIS A 34 6.93 1.72 15.48
CA HIS A 34 5.80 1.54 16.38
C HIS A 34 4.85 0.45 15.87
N GLU A 35 4.37 -0.42 16.77
CA GLU A 35 3.57 -1.61 16.41
C GLU A 35 2.28 -1.27 15.66
N SER A 36 1.66 -0.13 16.01
CA SER A 36 0.42 0.34 15.37
C SER A 36 0.54 0.53 13.86
N TYR A 37 1.75 0.78 13.33
CA TYR A 37 1.97 0.90 11.89
C TYR A 37 1.87 -0.43 11.16
N ALA A 38 2.35 -1.51 11.78
CA ALA A 38 2.20 -2.85 11.25
C ALA A 38 0.73 -3.28 11.28
N GLU A 39 0.02 -2.99 12.37
CA GLU A 39 -1.41 -3.27 12.49
C GLU A 39 -2.24 -2.51 11.45
N LEU A 40 -2.01 -1.20 11.33
CA LEU A 40 -2.70 -0.35 10.39
C LEU A 40 -2.45 -0.78 8.93
N LEU A 41 -1.20 -1.11 8.59
CA LEU A 41 -0.83 -1.60 7.26
C LEU A 41 -1.45 -2.98 6.96
N SER A 42 -1.49 -3.88 7.95
CA SER A 42 -2.17 -5.17 7.86
C SER A 42 -3.66 -5.00 7.58
N TRP A 43 -4.35 -4.14 8.33
CA TRP A 43 -5.77 -3.86 8.10
C TRP A 43 -6.01 -3.28 6.72
N ALA A 44 -5.19 -2.30 6.29
CA ALA A 44 -5.31 -1.70 4.97
C ALA A 44 -5.14 -2.73 3.84
N ALA A 45 -4.14 -3.62 3.96
CA ALA A 45 -3.94 -4.72 3.02
C ALA A 45 -5.13 -5.69 2.99
N LYS A 46 -5.73 -6.02 4.13
CA LYS A 46 -6.89 -6.90 4.22
C LYS A 46 -8.15 -6.35 3.55
N VAL A 47 -8.30 -5.02 3.52
CA VAL A 47 -9.54 -4.38 3.05
C VAL A 47 -9.37 -3.52 1.79
N HIS A 48 -8.19 -3.49 1.16
CA HIS A 48 -7.94 -2.62 0.01
C HIS A 48 -8.90 -2.85 -1.18
N GLU A 49 -9.44 -4.06 -1.34
CA GLU A 49 -10.34 -4.45 -2.42
C GLU A 49 -11.84 -4.42 -2.07
N ILE A 50 -12.27 -4.06 -0.84
CA ILE A 50 -13.70 -4.07 -0.47
C ILE A 50 -14.58 -3.18 -1.36
N GLY A 51 -14.01 -2.16 -2.00
CA GLY A 51 -14.72 -1.27 -2.91
C GLY A 51 -15.08 -1.91 -4.25
N LEU A 52 -14.52 -3.09 -4.58
CA LEU A 52 -14.81 -3.83 -5.80
C LEU A 52 -16.26 -4.31 -5.85
N ASP A 53 -16.86 -4.61 -4.69
CA ASP A 53 -18.28 -4.97 -4.56
C ASP A 53 -19.24 -3.84 -4.99
N ILE A 54 -18.75 -2.59 -5.03
CA ILE A 54 -19.51 -1.45 -5.55
C ILE A 54 -19.25 -1.27 -7.04
N ALA A 55 -17.98 -1.07 -7.42
CA ALA A 55 -17.58 -0.91 -8.81
C ALA A 55 -16.06 -1.06 -8.99
N HIS A 56 -15.64 -1.61 -10.14
CA HIS A 56 -14.22 -1.64 -10.53
C HIS A 56 -13.62 -0.25 -10.73
N TYR A 57 -14.39 0.69 -11.31
CA TYR A 57 -13.96 2.06 -11.44
C TYR A 57 -13.97 2.73 -10.07
N HIS A 58 -12.88 3.41 -9.71
CA HIS A 58 -12.77 4.13 -8.44
C HIS A 58 -12.93 3.27 -7.16
N TYR A 59 -12.67 1.95 -7.20
CA TYR A 59 -12.85 1.09 -6.02
C TYR A 59 -12.08 1.54 -4.76
N HIS A 60 -10.87 2.10 -4.88
CA HIS A 60 -10.16 2.77 -3.78
C HIS A 60 -10.96 3.89 -3.08
N LYS A 61 -11.78 4.64 -3.81
CA LYS A 61 -12.69 5.65 -3.25
C LYS A 61 -13.87 4.99 -2.55
N HIS A 62 -14.45 3.98 -3.17
CA HIS A 62 -15.57 3.23 -2.63
C HIS A 62 -15.19 2.50 -1.34
N GLY A 63 -14.03 1.87 -1.31
CA GLY A 63 -13.51 1.21 -0.12
C GLY A 63 -13.24 2.19 1.02
N ALA A 64 -12.59 3.32 0.74
CA ALA A 64 -12.42 4.38 1.73
C ALA A 64 -13.75 4.87 2.30
N TYR A 65 -14.73 5.14 1.43
CA TYR A 65 -16.09 5.54 1.84
C TYR A 65 -16.78 4.47 2.72
N LEU A 66 -16.68 3.20 2.33
CA LEU A 66 -17.23 2.10 3.14
C LEU A 66 -16.58 2.04 4.52
N ILE A 67 -15.26 2.26 4.62
CA ILE A 67 -14.54 2.29 5.90
C ILE A 67 -14.99 3.49 6.72
N GLU A 68 -15.00 4.71 6.16
CA GLU A 68 -15.37 5.95 6.85
C GLU A 68 -16.79 5.93 7.43
N HIS A 69 -17.70 5.20 6.79
CA HIS A 69 -19.12 5.15 7.17
C HIS A 69 -19.57 3.82 7.76
N SER A 70 -18.64 2.93 8.13
CA SER A 70 -18.94 1.69 8.83
C SER A 70 -18.73 1.82 10.34
N ASP A 71 -19.53 1.10 11.12
CA ASP A 71 -19.22 0.86 12.53
C ASP A 71 -18.16 -0.24 12.65
N LEU A 72 -16.91 0.15 12.90
CA LEU A 72 -15.79 -0.75 13.11
C LEU A 72 -15.56 -0.98 14.60
N ALA A 73 -16.17 -2.04 15.14
CA ALA A 73 -16.01 -2.40 16.54
C ALA A 73 -14.53 -2.59 16.90
N GLY A 74 -14.06 -1.89 17.93
CA GLY A 74 -12.67 -1.93 18.39
C GLY A 74 -11.73 -0.92 17.73
N PHE A 75 -12.19 -0.12 16.77
CA PHE A 75 -11.40 0.96 16.16
C PHE A 75 -11.68 2.30 16.84
N SER A 76 -10.63 3.09 17.07
CA SER A 76 -10.81 4.51 17.33
C SER A 76 -11.25 5.24 16.04
N ARG A 77 -11.83 6.43 16.18
CA ARG A 77 -12.19 7.26 15.01
C ARG A 77 -10.95 7.65 14.19
N GLU A 78 -9.83 7.89 14.87
CA GLU A 78 -8.57 8.25 14.22
C GLU A 78 -8.02 7.06 13.42
N ASP A 79 -7.98 5.85 14.01
CA ASP A 79 -7.54 4.63 13.30
C ASP A 79 -8.40 4.33 12.07
N GLN A 80 -9.72 4.51 12.19
CA GLN A 80 -10.64 4.34 11.08
C GLN A 80 -10.38 5.35 9.96
N GLN A 81 -10.08 6.61 10.29
CA GLN A 81 -9.73 7.63 9.30
C GLN A 81 -8.37 7.33 8.63
N MET A 82 -7.36 6.94 9.41
CA MET A 82 -6.06 6.55 8.87
C MET A 82 -6.20 5.34 7.93
N LEU A 83 -6.96 4.32 8.33
CA LEU A 83 -7.23 3.13 7.52
C LEU A 83 -7.94 3.49 6.22
N ALA A 84 -9.00 4.31 6.30
CA ALA A 84 -9.72 4.79 5.13
C ALA A 84 -8.80 5.57 4.19
N LEU A 85 -7.89 6.38 4.73
CA LEU A 85 -6.96 7.18 3.95
C LEU A 85 -5.90 6.33 3.23
N LEU A 86 -5.37 5.29 3.88
CA LEU A 86 -4.50 4.31 3.23
C LEU A 86 -5.22 3.60 2.08
N VAL A 87 -6.46 3.15 2.31
CA VAL A 87 -7.30 2.55 1.25
C VAL A 87 -7.67 3.57 0.18
N ARG A 88 -7.83 4.85 0.52
CA ARG A 88 -8.10 5.91 -0.47
C ARG A 88 -6.89 6.16 -1.37
N GLY A 89 -5.68 6.04 -0.82
CA GLY A 89 -4.42 6.35 -1.48
C GLY A 89 -3.75 5.17 -2.19
N HIS A 90 -4.23 3.93 -2.01
CA HIS A 90 -3.52 2.72 -2.49
C HIS A 90 -3.42 2.56 -4.02
N ARG A 91 -4.04 3.43 -4.82
CA ARG A 91 -3.84 3.47 -6.28
C ARG A 91 -4.15 4.84 -6.86
N ARG A 92 -3.55 5.15 -8.02
CA ARG A 92 -3.69 6.43 -8.73
C ARG A 92 -3.23 7.61 -7.85
N ASN A 93 -3.92 8.75 -7.89
CA ASN A 93 -3.54 9.95 -7.15
C ASN A 93 -3.65 9.75 -5.64
N ILE A 94 -2.54 9.97 -4.92
CA ILE A 94 -2.50 9.97 -3.47
C ILE A 94 -2.98 11.35 -2.98
N PRO A 95 -4.02 11.44 -2.12
CA PRO A 95 -4.57 12.71 -1.65
C PRO A 95 -3.66 13.38 -0.61
N LYS A 96 -2.51 13.92 -1.04
CA LYS A 96 -1.46 14.49 -0.17
C LYS A 96 -2.00 15.45 0.90
N ASP A 97 -2.92 16.34 0.53
CA ASP A 97 -3.49 17.32 1.46
C ASP A 97 -4.25 16.66 2.61
N LYS A 98 -4.89 15.51 2.38
CA LYS A 98 -5.57 14.73 3.41
C LYS A 98 -4.61 14.03 4.36
N PHE A 99 -3.45 13.62 3.88
CA PHE A 99 -2.38 13.13 4.77
C PHE A 99 -1.81 14.26 5.63
N ALA A 100 -1.65 15.46 5.06
CA ALA A 100 -1.13 16.62 5.79
C ALA A 100 -2.02 17.08 6.95
N GLU A 101 -3.33 16.76 6.93
CA GLU A 101 -4.25 17.02 8.05
C GLU A 101 -3.82 16.30 9.35
N PHE A 102 -2.99 15.26 9.28
CA PHE A 102 -2.42 14.52 10.42
C PHE A 102 -1.06 15.07 10.92
N GLY A 103 -0.60 16.21 10.39
CA GLY A 103 0.69 16.80 10.79
C GLY A 103 1.88 15.88 10.48
N ASP A 104 2.79 15.71 11.45
CA ASP A 104 3.98 14.88 11.30
C ASP A 104 3.64 13.40 11.02
N GLU A 105 2.52 12.92 11.57
CA GLU A 105 2.02 11.56 11.37
C GLU A 105 1.61 11.34 9.90
N GLY A 106 1.21 12.39 9.19
CA GLY A 106 0.89 12.36 7.77
C GLY A 106 2.03 11.84 6.90
N ILE A 107 3.29 12.14 7.25
CA ILE A 107 4.47 11.66 6.52
C ILE A 107 4.60 10.13 6.65
N LYS A 108 4.35 9.61 7.86
CA LYS A 108 4.40 8.18 8.15
C LYS A 108 3.26 7.44 7.45
N LEU A 109 2.06 8.01 7.45
CA LEU A 109 0.92 7.49 6.71
C LEU A 109 1.17 7.47 5.19
N ILE A 110 1.83 8.48 4.61
CA ILE A 110 2.26 8.45 3.20
C ILE A 110 3.21 7.27 2.96
N ARG A 111 4.20 7.06 3.84
CA ARG A 111 5.15 5.95 3.73
C ARG A 111 4.45 4.59 3.81
N LEU A 112 3.50 4.41 4.72
CA LEU A 112 2.67 3.20 4.78
C LEU A 112 1.83 3.01 3.51
N CYS A 113 1.29 4.09 2.95
CA CYS A 113 0.56 4.05 1.69
C CYS A 113 1.48 3.60 0.53
N VAL A 114 2.73 4.07 0.48
CA VAL A 114 3.74 3.62 -0.49
C VAL A 114 4.02 2.13 -0.35
N LEU A 115 4.20 1.61 0.87
CA LEU A 115 4.43 0.18 1.10
C LEU A 115 3.23 -0.69 0.68
N LEU A 116 2.01 -0.22 0.96
CA LEU A 116 0.79 -0.88 0.50
C LEU A 116 0.72 -0.91 -1.03
N ARG A 117 1.04 0.20 -1.70
CA ARG A 117 1.06 0.30 -3.17
C ARG A 117 2.09 -0.63 -3.79
N PHE A 118 3.30 -0.66 -3.24
CA PHE A 118 4.33 -1.61 -3.64
C PHE A 118 3.84 -3.06 -3.53
N ALA A 119 3.25 -3.43 -2.40
CA ALA A 119 2.76 -4.80 -2.18
C ALA A 119 1.62 -5.19 -3.14
N ILE A 120 0.70 -4.26 -3.42
CA ILE A 120 -0.39 -4.47 -4.39
C ILE A 120 0.18 -4.65 -5.80
N LEU A 121 1.09 -3.77 -6.25
CA LEU A 121 1.72 -3.87 -7.58
C LEU A 121 2.53 -5.16 -7.72
N PHE A 122 3.25 -5.55 -6.67
CA PHE A 122 3.99 -6.81 -6.63
C PHE A 122 3.06 -8.02 -6.86
N HIS A 123 1.81 -7.97 -6.40
CA HIS A 123 0.82 -9.04 -6.61
C HIS A 123 -0.25 -8.70 -7.65
N HIS A 124 -0.03 -7.67 -8.49
CA HIS A 124 -1.01 -7.20 -9.48
C HIS A 124 -1.08 -8.13 -10.70
N ILE A 125 0.06 -8.67 -11.13
CA ILE A 125 0.08 -9.68 -12.20
C ILE A 125 -0.38 -11.01 -11.59
N ARG A 126 -1.67 -11.29 -11.77
CA ARG A 126 -2.30 -12.55 -11.37
C ARG A 126 -1.78 -13.66 -12.29
N GLY A 127 -0.97 -14.58 -11.74
CA GLY A 127 -0.41 -15.71 -12.48
C GLY A 127 0.30 -16.71 -11.56
N THR A 128 0.69 -17.87 -12.10
CA THR A 128 1.44 -18.92 -11.36
C THR A 128 2.94 -18.63 -11.25
N GLN A 129 3.36 -17.40 -11.51
CA GLN A 129 4.78 -17.05 -11.53
C GLN A 129 5.31 -16.93 -10.11
N GLU A 130 6.41 -17.61 -9.82
CA GLU A 130 7.10 -17.46 -8.55
C GLU A 130 7.64 -16.03 -8.42
N MET A 131 7.17 -15.33 -7.39
CA MET A 131 7.57 -13.96 -7.13
C MET A 131 8.97 -13.93 -6.49
N PRO A 132 9.88 -13.04 -6.94
CA PRO A 132 11.24 -13.02 -6.46
C PRO A 132 11.33 -12.50 -5.02
N ARG A 133 12.47 -12.76 -4.38
CA ARG A 133 12.86 -11.97 -3.20
C ARG A 133 13.32 -10.59 -3.67
N VAL A 134 12.79 -9.55 -3.05
CA VAL A 134 13.11 -8.15 -3.34
C VAL A 134 13.65 -7.51 -2.08
N THR A 135 14.76 -6.79 -2.21
CA THR A 135 15.30 -5.99 -1.11
C THR A 135 14.79 -4.56 -1.22
N LEU A 136 14.19 -4.03 -0.17
CA LEU A 136 13.81 -2.63 -0.07
C LEU A 136 14.80 -1.87 0.80
N ARG A 137 15.17 -0.68 0.35
CA ARG A 137 16.01 0.25 1.12
C ARG A 137 15.39 1.63 1.08
N ALA A 138 15.37 2.27 2.24
CA ALA A 138 14.83 3.60 2.41
C ALA A 138 15.91 4.54 2.97
N ASP A 139 15.97 5.75 2.42
CA ASP A 139 16.81 6.83 2.91
C ASP A 139 16.16 8.19 2.60
N GLY A 140 15.80 8.93 3.66
CA GLY A 140 15.04 10.17 3.54
C GLY A 140 13.72 9.97 2.74
N PRO A 141 13.54 10.66 1.59
CA PRO A 141 12.39 10.48 0.72
C PRO A 141 12.54 9.33 -0.30
N ASN A 142 13.70 8.68 -0.36
CA ASN A 142 14.00 7.67 -1.36
C ASN A 142 13.52 6.28 -0.89
N LEU A 143 12.99 5.51 -1.84
CA LEU A 143 12.71 4.08 -1.70
C LEU A 143 13.29 3.35 -2.92
N ASP A 144 14.23 2.45 -2.68
CA ASP A 144 14.84 1.62 -3.71
C ASP A 144 14.37 0.17 -3.56
N ALA A 145 13.86 -0.41 -4.64
CA ALA A 145 13.53 -1.83 -4.72
C ALA A 145 14.52 -2.56 -5.62
N GLU A 146 15.27 -3.49 -5.05
CA GLU A 146 16.26 -4.31 -5.75
C GLU A 146 15.71 -5.70 -6.03
N PHE A 147 15.50 -5.98 -7.32
CA PHE A 147 15.08 -7.27 -7.85
C PHE A 147 16.30 -8.13 -8.20
N PRO A 148 16.14 -9.46 -8.32
CA PRO A 148 17.20 -10.30 -8.84
C PRO A 148 17.61 -9.86 -10.25
N LYS A 149 18.91 -9.86 -10.52
CA LYS A 149 19.48 -9.48 -11.81
C LYS A 149 18.78 -10.20 -12.96
N GLY A 150 18.34 -9.46 -13.99
CA GLY A 150 17.65 -10.03 -15.15
C GLY A 150 16.15 -10.26 -14.94
N TRP A 151 15.63 -10.11 -13.72
CA TRP A 151 14.21 -10.41 -13.46
C TRP A 151 13.30 -9.35 -14.09
N LEU A 152 13.58 -8.05 -13.90
CA LEU A 152 12.74 -6.98 -14.46
C LEU A 152 12.77 -6.97 -15.99
N GLU A 153 13.93 -7.24 -16.60
CA GLU A 153 14.08 -7.32 -18.06
C GLU A 153 13.24 -8.46 -18.66
N ASN A 154 13.08 -9.56 -17.92
CA ASN A 154 12.21 -10.67 -18.27
C ASN A 154 10.73 -10.43 -17.90
N ASN A 155 10.42 -9.37 -17.14
CA ASN A 155 9.09 -9.03 -16.65
C ASN A 155 8.76 -7.56 -16.98
N GLN A 156 8.78 -7.23 -18.27
CA GLN A 156 8.63 -5.86 -18.77
C GLN A 156 7.34 -5.17 -18.34
N LEU A 157 6.23 -5.91 -18.16
CA LEU A 157 4.99 -5.36 -17.64
C LEU A 157 5.14 -4.89 -16.19
N THR A 158 5.76 -5.71 -15.33
CA THR A 158 6.06 -5.33 -13.94
C THR A 158 6.98 -4.12 -13.89
N GLN A 159 7.99 -4.08 -14.76
CA GLN A 159 8.90 -2.93 -14.86
C GLN A 159 8.15 -1.64 -15.24
N ALA A 160 7.25 -1.71 -16.22
CA ALA A 160 6.43 -0.59 -16.65
C ALA A 160 5.46 -0.13 -15.54
N ASP A 161 4.84 -1.06 -14.83
CA ASP A 161 3.95 -0.77 -13.70
C ASP A 161 4.69 -0.01 -12.58
N PHE A 162 5.89 -0.44 -12.22
CA PHE A 162 6.71 0.28 -11.23
C PHE A 162 7.25 1.63 -11.72
N ALA A 163 7.52 1.77 -13.02
CA ALA A 163 7.91 3.06 -13.61
C ALA A 163 6.76 4.07 -13.53
N LEU A 164 5.53 3.65 -13.86
CA LEU A 164 4.33 4.47 -13.68
C LEU A 164 4.07 4.81 -12.21
N GLU A 165 4.33 3.87 -11.31
CA GLU A 165 4.20 4.10 -9.88
C GLU A 165 5.17 5.17 -9.39
N ALA A 166 6.42 5.16 -9.84
CA ALA A 166 7.40 6.19 -9.50
C ALA A 166 6.88 7.61 -9.83
N GLU A 167 6.21 7.78 -10.98
CA GLU A 167 5.59 9.06 -11.34
C GLU A 167 4.50 9.50 -10.35
N TRP A 168 3.68 8.58 -9.82
CA TRP A 168 2.69 8.91 -8.80
C TRP A 168 3.35 9.32 -7.48
N LEU A 169 4.42 8.62 -7.09
CA LEU A 169 5.09 8.83 -5.81
C LEU A 169 5.85 10.16 -5.73
N THR A 170 6.36 10.67 -6.86
CA THR A 170 6.97 12.01 -6.90
C THR A 170 6.01 13.12 -6.46
N ARG A 171 4.70 12.96 -6.70
CA ARG A 171 3.67 13.95 -6.32
C ARG A 171 3.50 14.09 -4.82
N VAL A 172 3.87 13.06 -4.06
CA VAL A 172 3.90 13.09 -2.59
C VAL A 172 5.30 13.29 -2.02
N GLY A 173 6.29 13.56 -2.88
CA GLY A 173 7.67 13.82 -2.45
C GLY A 173 8.48 12.56 -2.17
N ILE A 174 8.06 11.40 -2.68
CA ILE A 174 8.81 10.14 -2.58
C ILE A 174 9.48 9.87 -3.93
N VAL A 175 10.78 9.55 -3.88
CA VAL A 175 11.55 9.13 -5.06
C VAL A 175 11.64 7.61 -5.01
N PHE A 176 10.98 6.94 -5.95
CA PHE A 176 10.96 5.49 -6.02
C PHE A 176 11.79 4.99 -7.20
N SER A 177 12.69 4.05 -6.94
CA SER A 177 13.52 3.42 -7.97
C SER A 177 13.43 1.90 -7.91
N VAL A 178 13.52 1.28 -9.08
CA VAL A 178 13.63 -0.18 -9.21
C VAL A 178 14.91 -0.52 -9.96
N ARG A 179 15.63 -1.53 -9.48
CA ARG A 179 16.89 -2.00 -10.08
C ARG A 179 16.98 -3.52 -10.08
#